data_AF-A0A537FUV7-F1
#
_entry.id   AF-A0A537FUV7-F1
#
_cell.length_a   1.000
_cell.length_b   1.000
_cell.length_c   1.000
_cell.angle_alpha   90.00
_cell.angle_beta   90.00
_cell.angle_gamma   90.00
#
_symmetry.space_group_name_H-M   'P 1'
#
loop_
_entity.id
_entity.type
_entity.pdbx_description
1 polymer ?
#
loop_
_entity_poly.entity_id
_entity_poly.type
_entity_poly.pdbx_seq_one_letter_code
_entity_poly.pdbx_strand_id
1 'polypeptide(L)'
;MTISIRTELSHNYSFDSSIDCIFKLTLVAESRAEAKGFHHIIVIDTSTSMAGQKIELAKRGAEEYAKRIPSGNRVSIVTFSDTVHTYPETDLSKVLPTIKAAGL
;
A
#
# COMPACT_ATOMS: atom_id res chain seq x y z
N MET A 1 -2.65 5.65 24.55
CA MET A 1 -3.21 4.63 23.65
C MET A 1 -3.28 5.25 22.26
N THR A 2 -3.04 4.46 21.21
CA THR A 2 -3.00 4.96 19.82
C THR A 2 -4.31 4.71 19.08
N ILE A 3 -5.08 3.70 19.49
CA ILE A 3 -6.37 3.32 18.92
C ILE A 3 -7.33 3.04 20.09
N SER A 4 -8.54 3.60 20.03
CA SER A 4 -9.68 3.12 20.80
C SER A 4 -10.59 2.25 19.95
N ILE A 5 -11.23 1.30 20.63
CA ILE A 5 -12.21 0.41 20.05
C ILE A 5 -13.55 0.72 20.71
N ARG A 6 -14.57 1.01 19.89
CA ARG A 6 -15.96 1.09 20.34
C ARG A 6 -16.70 -0.12 19.82
N THR A 7 -17.42 -0.78 20.71
CA THR A 7 -18.19 -1.98 20.40
C THR A 7 -19.65 -1.68 20.65
N GLU A 8 -20.49 -1.99 19.68
CA GLU A 8 -21.94 -1.90 19.79
C GLU A 8 -22.53 -3.28 19.47
N LEU A 9 -23.48 -3.73 20.27
CA LEU A 9 -24.20 -5.00 20.10
C LEU A 9 -25.66 -4.70 19.75
N SER A 10 -26.29 -5.55 18.95
CA SER A 10 -27.71 -5.39 18.60
C SER A 10 -28.62 -5.48 19.82
N HIS A 11 -28.24 -6.32 20.79
CA HIS A 11 -28.95 -6.50 22.07
C HIS A 11 -27.93 -6.85 23.16
N ASN A 12 -28.26 -6.53 24.41
CA ASN A 12 -27.35 -6.74 25.55
C ASN A 12 -27.47 -8.14 26.17
N TYR A 13 -28.57 -8.84 25.93
CA TYR A 13 -28.88 -10.12 26.56
C TYR A 13 -29.62 -11.03 25.59
N SER A 14 -29.44 -12.34 25.79
CA SER A 14 -30.43 -13.34 25.39
C SER A 14 -30.70 -14.22 26.62
N PHE A 15 -31.97 -14.46 26.91
CA PHE A 15 -32.38 -15.15 28.14
C PHE A 15 -32.70 -16.62 27.87
N ASP A 16 -33.58 -16.88 26.90
CA ASP A 16 -34.25 -18.20 26.81
C ASP A 16 -34.09 -18.85 25.43
N SER A 17 -33.44 -18.18 24.47
CA SER A 17 -33.33 -18.64 23.10
C SER A 17 -31.99 -18.26 22.46
N SER A 18 -31.54 -19.07 21.49
CA SER A 18 -30.41 -18.70 20.65
C SER A 18 -30.87 -17.65 19.64
N ILE A 19 -30.32 -16.44 19.73
CA ILE A 19 -30.59 -15.35 18.79
C ILE A 19 -29.30 -14.91 18.11
N ASP A 20 -29.40 -14.51 16.85
CA ASP A 20 -28.26 -13.93 16.13
C ASP A 20 -27.94 -12.54 16.69
N CYS A 21 -26.70 -12.38 17.17
CA CYS A 21 -26.19 -11.09 17.61
C CYS A 21 -25.43 -10.42 16.47
N ILE A 22 -25.79 -9.19 16.16
CA ILE A 22 -25.04 -8.35 15.23
C ILE A 22 -24.21 -7.41 16.08
N PHE A 23 -22.92 -7.27 15.76
CA PHE A 23 -22.06 -6.32 16.45
C PHE A 23 -21.31 -5.44 15.46
N LYS A 24 -21.01 -4.21 15.91
CA LYS A 24 -20.22 -3.23 15.18
C LYS A 24 -18.98 -2.88 16.00
N LEU A 25 -17.81 -3.11 15.42
CA LEU A 25 -16.53 -2.63 15.95
C LEU A 25 -16.12 -1.37 15.20
N THR A 26 -15.90 -0.28 15.92
CA THR A 26 -15.38 0.97 15.36
C THR A 26 -14.00 1.22 15.94
N LEU A 27 -12.99 1.24 15.07
CA LEU A 27 -11.62 1.60 15.42
C LEU A 27 -11.44 3.12 15.24
N VAL A 28 -11.00 3.81 16.28
CA VAL A 28 -10.77 5.26 16.26
C VAL A 28 -9.31 5.53 16.59
N ALA A 29 -8.61 6.28 15.73
CA ALA A 29 -7.25 6.71 16.01
C ALA A 29 -7.26 7.84 17.05
N GLU A 30 -6.60 7.65 18.19
CA GLU A 30 -6.58 8.62 19.30
C GLU A 30 -5.40 9.59 19.23
N SER A 31 -4.35 9.19 18.51
CA SER A 31 -3.15 9.99 18.34
C SER A 31 -2.55 9.74 16.96
N ARG A 32 -1.94 10.76 16.36
CA ARG A 32 -1.19 10.63 15.12
C ARG A 32 0.30 10.55 15.45
N ALA A 33 0.97 9.57 14.90
CA ALA A 33 2.41 9.45 14.90
C ALA A 33 2.91 9.37 13.46
N GLU A 34 4.17 9.75 13.24
CA GLU A 34 4.83 9.52 11.96
C GLU A 34 4.93 8.01 11.71
N ALA A 35 4.39 7.54 10.58
CA ALA A 35 4.43 6.13 10.21
C ALA A 35 5.89 5.74 9.93
N LYS A 36 6.46 4.83 10.72
CA LYS A 36 7.84 4.32 10.61
C LYS A 36 7.86 2.80 10.62
N GLY A 37 8.89 2.20 10.01
CA GLY A 37 9.05 0.75 9.94
C GLY A 37 8.19 0.06 8.89
N PHE A 38 7.45 0.81 8.07
CA PHE A 38 6.69 0.25 6.95
C PHE A 38 7.61 -0.02 5.76
N HIS A 39 7.22 -1.02 4.97
CA HIS A 39 7.86 -1.36 3.71
C HIS A 39 6.89 -1.08 2.57
N HIS A 40 7.19 -0.05 1.79
CA HIS A 40 6.41 0.35 0.63
C HIS A 40 6.90 -0.41 -0.59
N ILE A 41 5.99 -1.11 -1.27
CA ILE A 41 6.28 -1.82 -2.51
C ILE A 41 5.53 -1.12 -3.64
N ILE A 42 6.26 -0.50 -4.56
CA ILE A 42 5.71 0.16 -5.74
C ILE A 42 5.76 -0.85 -6.88
N VAL A 43 4.59 -1.21 -7.41
CA VAL A 43 4.47 -2.15 -8.52
C VAL A 43 4.17 -1.38 -9.81
N ILE A 44 4.98 -1.58 -10.83
CA ILE A 44 4.88 -0.87 -12.13
C ILE A 44 4.65 -1.90 -13.25
N ASP A 45 3.57 -1.73 -13.99
CA ASP A 45 3.29 -2.49 -15.22
C ASP A 45 4.24 -2.06 -16.35
N THR A 46 4.89 -3.03 -16.98
CA THR A 46 5.85 -2.86 -18.09
C THR A 46 5.42 -3.56 -19.39
N SER A 47 4.13 -3.88 -19.54
CA SER A 47 3.54 -4.41 -20.78
C SER A 47 3.69 -3.46 -21.97
N THR A 48 3.60 -3.96 -23.21
CA THR A 48 3.63 -3.11 -24.43
C THR A 48 2.66 -1.95 -24.34
N SER A 49 1.48 -2.20 -23.75
CA SER A 49 0.43 -1.19 -23.60
C SER A 49 0.91 0.06 -22.85
N MET A 50 1.90 -0.07 -21.96
CA MET A 50 2.44 1.03 -21.14
C MET A 50 3.45 1.93 -21.87
N ALA A 51 3.81 1.61 -23.12
CA ALA A 51 4.81 2.36 -23.88
C ALA A 51 4.49 3.86 -24.00
N GLY A 52 5.56 4.66 -24.15
CA GLY A 52 5.48 6.11 -24.32
C GLY A 52 5.17 6.85 -23.02
N GLN A 53 4.18 7.72 -23.04
CA GLN A 53 3.90 8.64 -21.93
C GLN A 53 3.43 7.91 -20.66
N LYS A 54 2.77 6.75 -20.78
CA LYS A 54 2.21 6.03 -19.62
C LYS A 54 3.30 5.53 -18.68
N ILE A 55 4.32 4.86 -19.19
CA ILE A 55 5.44 4.40 -18.36
C ILE A 55 6.24 5.57 -17.77
N GLU A 56 6.42 6.65 -18.53
CA GLU A 56 7.12 7.85 -18.02
C GLU A 56 6.33 8.55 -16.90
N LEU A 57 5.01 8.61 -17.02
CA LEU A 57 4.15 9.14 -15.97
C LEU A 57 4.15 8.25 -14.72
N ALA A 58 4.13 6.92 -14.90
CA ALA A 58 4.23 5.97 -13.80
C ALA A 58 5.56 6.12 -13.04
N LYS A 59 6.68 6.27 -13.75
CA LYS A 59 8.01 6.52 -13.16
C LYS A 59 8.03 7.82 -12.35
N ARG A 60 7.52 8.92 -12.89
CA ARG A 60 7.42 10.20 -12.16
C ARG A 60 6.52 10.10 -10.94
N GLY A 61 5.39 9.39 -11.06
CA GLY A 61 4.48 9.15 -9.94
C GLY A 61 5.16 8.35 -8.82
N ALA A 62 5.93 7.32 -9.16
CA ALA A 62 6.72 6.54 -8.21
C ALA A 62 7.78 7.40 -7.51
N GLU A 63 8.48 8.25 -8.26
CA GLU A 63 9.47 9.18 -7.71
C GLU A 63 8.85 10.18 -6.72
N GLU A 64 7.74 10.82 -7.11
CA GLU A 64 7.03 11.78 -6.27
C GLU A 64 6.40 11.13 -5.02
N TYR A 65 5.92 9.89 -5.15
CA TYR A 65 5.45 9.12 -4.01
C TYR A 65 6.60 8.84 -3.03
N ALA A 66 7.74 8.36 -3.53
CA ALA A 66 8.89 8.03 -2.71
C ALA A 66 9.47 9.25 -1.95
N LYS A 67 9.46 10.44 -2.57
CA LYS A 67 9.87 11.70 -1.91
C LYS A 67 9.00 12.06 -0.70
N ARG A 68 7.77 11.54 -0.62
CA ARG A 68 6.81 11.80 0.47
C ARG A 68 6.79 10.70 1.53
N ILE A 69 7.52 9.59 1.31
CA ILE A 69 7.61 8.53 2.30
C ILE A 69 8.45 9.04 3.49
N PRO A 70 7.92 8.98 4.73
CA PRO A 70 8.65 9.44 5.90
C PRO A 70 9.95 8.66 6.12
N SER A 71 10.92 9.32 6.74
CA SER A 71 12.20 8.68 7.10
C SER A 71 11.99 7.48 8.02
N GLY A 72 12.82 6.44 7.86
CA GLY A 72 12.70 5.18 8.62
C GLY A 72 11.71 4.17 8.04
N ASN A 73 11.19 4.42 6.83
CA ASN A 73 10.48 3.42 6.02
C ASN A 73 11.37 2.93 4.87
N ARG A 74 11.08 1.74 4.38
CA ARG A 74 11.79 1.11 3.26
C ARG A 74 10.96 1.17 1.99
N VAL A 75 11.62 1.23 0.84
CA VAL A 75 10.95 1.26 -0.47
C VAL A 75 11.53 0.18 -1.37
N SER A 76 10.67 -0.51 -2.13
CA SER A 76 11.08 -1.47 -3.14
C SER A 76 10.24 -1.30 -4.39
N ILE A 77 10.83 -1.61 -5.53
CA ILE A 77 10.14 -1.58 -6.81
C ILE A 77 9.96 -3.02 -7.29
N VAL A 78 8.79 -3.30 -7.84
CA VAL A 78 8.52 -4.51 -8.61
C VAL A 78 8.03 -4.07 -9.98
N THR A 79 8.59 -4.62 -11.05
CA THR A 79 8.07 -4.45 -12.40
C THR A 79 7.48 -5.76 -12.89
N PHE A 80 6.39 -5.70 -13.64
CA PHE A 80 5.78 -6.90 -14.20
C PHE A 80 5.30 -6.70 -15.64
N SER A 81 5.52 -7.73 -16.44
CA SER A 81 4.83 -7.99 -17.71
C SER A 81 4.76 -9.50 -17.91
N ASP A 82 5.46 -10.07 -18.89
CA ASP A 82 5.66 -11.51 -19.03
C ASP A 82 6.54 -12.09 -17.92
N THR A 83 7.42 -11.25 -17.37
CA THR A 83 8.31 -11.60 -16.27
C THR A 83 8.24 -10.56 -15.17
N VAL A 84 8.58 -10.98 -13.95
CA VAL A 84 8.63 -10.12 -12.78
C VAL A 84 10.09 -9.82 -12.43
N HIS A 85 10.42 -8.54 -12.27
CA HIS A 85 11.70 -8.12 -11.71
C HIS A 85 11.47 -7.40 -10.38
N THR A 86 12.33 -7.69 -9.42
CA THR A 86 12.25 -7.11 -8.07
C THR A 86 13.52 -6.34 -7.76
N TYR A 87 13.34 -5.16 -7.17
CA TYR A 87 14.41 -4.25 -6.75
C TYR A 87 14.19 -3.92 -5.26
N PRO A 88 14.66 -4.79 -4.35
CA PRO A 88 14.49 -4.62 -2.92
C PRO A 88 15.34 -3.45 -2.41
N GLU A 89 14.79 -2.70 -1.45
CA GLU A 89 15.46 -1.61 -0.71
C GLU A 89 16.34 -0.70 -1.57
N THR A 90 15.83 -0.33 -2.75
CA THR A 90 16.63 0.22 -3.83
C THR A 90 16.58 1.75 -3.88
N ASP A 91 17.63 2.35 -4.43
CA ASP A 91 17.64 3.76 -4.81
C ASP A 91 16.84 3.95 -6.10
N LEU A 92 15.66 4.57 -5.99
CA LEU A 92 14.74 4.78 -7.11
C LEU A 92 15.39 5.57 -8.25
N SER A 93 16.34 6.47 -7.95
CA SER A 93 17.02 7.27 -8.98
C SER A 93 17.86 6.42 -9.94
N LYS A 94 18.30 5.23 -9.50
CA LYS A 94 19.07 4.29 -10.32
C LYS A 94 18.19 3.32 -11.08
N VAL A 95 17.05 2.93 -10.50
CA VAL A 95 16.18 1.89 -11.05
C VAL A 95 15.11 2.46 -11.98
N LEU A 96 14.47 3.56 -11.64
CA LEU A 96 13.41 4.12 -12.50
C LEU A 96 13.88 4.41 -13.94
N PRO A 97 15.08 4.95 -14.20
CA PRO A 97 15.56 5.17 -15.58
C PRO A 97 15.74 3.89 -16.40
N THR A 98 15.98 2.73 -15.75
CA THR A 98 16.17 1.45 -16.44
C THR A 98 14.84 0.78 -16.80
N ILE A 99 13.73 1.20 -16.20
CA ILE A 99 12.40 0.67 -16.47
C ILE A 99 11.91 1.19 -17.82
N LYS A 100 11.55 0.24 -18.70
CA LYS A 100 10.96 0.48 -20.01
C LYS A 100 9.78 -0.47 -20.20
N ALA A 101 8.80 -0.05 -21.01
CA ALA A 101 7.79 -0.97 -21.51
C ALA A 101 8.48 -1.95 -22.47
N ALA A 102 8.46 -3.24 -22.15
CA ALA A 102 9.25 -4.25 -22.85
C ALA A 102 8.61 -5.66 -22.86
N GLY A 103 7.51 -5.88 -22.15
CA GLY A 103 6.75 -7.13 -22.28
C GLY A 103 5.87 -7.14 -23.53
N LEU A 104 5.38 -8.31 -23.92
CA LEU A 104 4.42 -8.52 -25.01
C LEU A 104 3.07 -7.85 -24.72
#